data_AF-A0A1S3QTM8-F1
#
_entry.id   AF-A0A1S3QTM8-F1
#
_cell.length_a   1.000
_cell.length_b   1.000
_cell.length_c   1.000
_cell.angle_alpha   90.00
_cell.angle_beta   90.00
_cell.angle_gamma   90.00
#
_symmetry.space_group_name_H-M   'P 1'
#
loop_
_entity.id
_entity.type
_entity.pdbx_description
1 polymer ?
#
loop_
_entity_poly.entity_id
_entity_poly.type
_entity_poly.pdbx_seq_one_letter_code
_entity_poly.pdbx_strand_id
1 'polypeptide(L)'
;MSCDVISSPTASVMFNFPDQATVKRVVYSLPRVGVGTSYGLPQARRISLATPRQLFKSSNMTQRWQRREISNFEYLMFLNTIAGRSYNDLNQYPVFPWVLTNFESEELDLTLPGNFRDLSKVF
;
A
#
# COMPACT_ATOMS: atom_id res chain seq x y z
N MET A 1 -13.58 -12.33 -5.09
CA MET A 1 -12.14 -12.20 -4.77
C MET A 1 -11.53 -11.31 -5.85
N SER A 2 -11.01 -10.16 -5.47
CA SER A 2 -10.50 -9.16 -6.41
C SER A 2 -9.00 -9.33 -6.70
N CYS A 3 -8.60 -8.94 -7.91
CA CYS A 3 -7.21 -8.85 -8.32
C CYS A 3 -7.04 -7.52 -9.07
N ASP A 4 -6.15 -6.66 -8.56
CA ASP A 4 -5.74 -5.44 -9.24
C ASP A 4 -4.58 -5.74 -10.20
N VAL A 5 -4.71 -5.28 -11.44
CA VAL A 5 -3.66 -5.36 -12.46
C VAL A 5 -3.26 -3.93 -12.83
N ILE A 6 -1.99 -3.59 -12.64
CA ILE A 6 -1.43 -2.30 -13.06
C ILE A 6 -0.98 -2.45 -14.52
N SER A 7 -1.59 -1.70 -15.44
CA SER A 7 -1.26 -1.75 -16.88
C SER A 7 -0.24 -0.69 -17.29
N SER A 8 -0.14 0.43 -16.57
CA SER A 8 0.84 1.50 -16.79
C SER A 8 1.15 2.25 -15.47
N PRO A 9 2.14 3.17 -15.41
CA PRO A 9 2.45 3.93 -14.20
C PRO A 9 1.28 4.72 -13.62
N THR A 10 0.27 5.02 -14.43
CA THR A 10 -0.90 5.83 -14.05
C THR A 10 -2.23 5.08 -14.22
N ALA A 11 -2.23 3.88 -14.80
CA ALA A 11 -3.44 3.11 -15.06
C ALA A 11 -3.40 1.75 -14.35
N SER A 12 -4.44 1.49 -13.56
CA SER A 12 -4.70 0.19 -12.96
C SER A 12 -6.15 -0.20 -13.19
N VAL A 13 -6.40 -1.49 -13.34
CA VAL A 13 -7.74 -2.06 -13.56
C VAL A 13 -7.95 -3.17 -12.55
N MET A 14 -9.07 -3.13 -11.84
CA MET A 14 -9.46 -4.13 -10.85
C MET A 14 -10.45 -5.12 -11.47
N PHE A 15 -10.17 -6.41 -11.33
CA PHE A 15 -11.09 -7.48 -11.74
C PHE A 15 -11.57 -8.25 -10.52
N ASN A 16 -12.87 -8.50 -10.43
CA ASN A 16 -13.43 -9.38 -9.42
C ASN A 16 -13.75 -10.75 -10.03
N PHE A 17 -13.33 -11.81 -9.34
CA PHE A 17 -13.51 -13.20 -9.76
C PHE A 17 -14.38 -13.95 -8.74
N PRO A 18 -15.14 -14.96 -9.20
CA PRO A 18 -16.05 -15.73 -8.34
C PRO A 18 -15.31 -16.53 -7.26
N ASP A 19 -14.09 -17.02 -7.54
CA ASP A 19 -13.35 -17.90 -6.65
C ASP A 19 -11.82 -17.73 -6.75
N GLN A 20 -11.10 -18.21 -5.74
CA GLN A 20 -9.64 -18.09 -5.67
C GLN A 20 -8.90 -18.98 -6.68
N ALA A 21 -9.48 -20.10 -7.12
CA ALA A 21 -8.86 -20.94 -8.13
C ALA A 21 -8.85 -20.25 -9.49
N THR A 22 -9.89 -19.48 -9.82
CA THR A 22 -9.95 -18.63 -11.01
C THR A 22 -8.89 -17.53 -10.97
N VAL A 23 -8.71 -16.83 -9.84
CA VAL A 23 -7.61 -15.85 -9.67
C VAL A 23 -6.25 -16.51 -9.91
N LYS A 24 -6.00 -17.69 -9.31
CA LYS A 24 -4.74 -18.42 -9.52
C LYS A 24 -4.52 -18.71 -11.00
N ARG A 25 -5.52 -19.26 -11.70
CA ARG A 25 -5.43 -19.57 -13.15
C ARG A 25 -5.06 -18.33 -13.96
N VAL A 26 -5.71 -17.19 -13.70
CA VAL A 26 -5.43 -15.92 -14.39
C VAL A 26 -3.99 -15.46 -14.12
N VAL A 27 -3.53 -15.48 -12.87
CA VAL A 27 -2.14 -15.09 -12.53
C VAL A 27 -1.10 -15.99 -13.21
N TYR A 28 -1.40 -17.28 -13.40
CA TYR A 28 -0.52 -18.19 -14.14
C TYR A 28 -0.43 -17.89 -15.64
N SER A 29 -1.49 -17.33 -16.23
CA SER A 29 -1.53 -16.88 -17.62
C SER A 29 -0.87 -15.51 -17.83
N LEU A 30 -0.82 -14.67 -16.78
CA LEU A 30 -0.22 -13.34 -16.86
C LEU A 30 1.33 -13.35 -16.84
N PRO A 31 1.98 -12.28 -17.34
CA PRO A 31 3.41 -12.05 -17.19
C PRO A 31 3.85 -12.07 -15.72
N ARG A 32 5.10 -12.52 -15.47
CA ARG A 32 5.63 -12.73 -14.12
C ARG A 32 6.12 -11.41 -13.49
N VAL A 33 5.21 -10.49 -13.21
CA VAL A 33 5.57 -9.15 -12.70
C VAL A 33 5.56 -9.03 -11.17
N GLY A 34 4.96 -9.98 -10.46
CA GLY A 34 4.86 -9.91 -8.99
C GLY A 34 3.94 -8.78 -8.55
N VAL A 35 4.42 -7.94 -7.64
CA VAL A 35 3.75 -6.70 -7.17
C VAL A 35 4.53 -5.44 -7.57
N GLY A 36 5.35 -5.53 -8.62
CA GLY A 36 6.24 -4.45 -9.07
C GLY A 36 7.65 -4.52 -8.45
N THR A 37 8.54 -3.69 -8.97
CA THR A 37 9.96 -3.64 -8.58
C THR A 37 10.24 -2.73 -7.39
N SER A 38 9.37 -1.74 -7.15
CA SER A 38 9.61 -0.66 -6.19
C SER A 38 9.66 -1.12 -4.73
N TYR A 39 9.07 -2.28 -4.41
CA TYR A 39 8.92 -2.79 -3.05
C TYR A 39 10.01 -3.79 -2.61
N GLY A 40 11.06 -3.96 -3.42
CA GLY A 40 12.16 -4.88 -3.12
C GLY A 40 11.74 -6.35 -3.04
N LEU A 41 10.67 -6.71 -3.74
CA LEU A 41 10.13 -8.07 -3.79
C LEU A 41 10.51 -8.76 -5.11
N PRO A 42 10.71 -10.09 -5.12
CA PRO A 42 10.99 -10.82 -6.36
C PRO A 42 9.83 -10.71 -7.36
N GLN A 43 10.14 -10.54 -8.65
CA GLN A 43 9.15 -10.59 -9.73
C GLN A 43 8.74 -12.03 -10.03
N ALA A 44 7.85 -12.58 -9.22
CA ALA A 44 7.36 -13.95 -9.36
C ALA A 44 5.85 -14.03 -9.16
N ARG A 45 5.18 -14.93 -9.89
CA ARG A 45 3.72 -15.17 -9.79
C ARG A 45 3.26 -15.51 -8.37
N ARG A 46 4.11 -16.20 -7.61
CA ARG A 46 3.85 -16.50 -6.19
C ARG A 46 3.71 -15.23 -5.33
N ILE A 47 4.38 -14.14 -5.70
CA ILE A 47 4.32 -12.87 -4.99
C ILE A 47 2.99 -12.16 -5.31
N SER A 48 2.50 -12.24 -6.55
CA SER A 48 1.15 -11.75 -6.91
C SER A 48 0.02 -12.49 -6.19
N LEU A 49 0.28 -13.70 -5.68
CA LEU A 49 -0.67 -14.53 -4.92
C LEU A 49 -0.36 -14.58 -3.41
N ALA A 50 0.67 -13.87 -2.96
CA ALA A 50 1.10 -13.91 -1.58
C ALA A 50 0.11 -13.14 -0.69
N THR A 51 -0.05 -13.62 0.55
CA THR A 51 -0.87 -12.92 1.54
C THR A 51 -0.21 -11.60 1.97
N PRO A 52 -0.98 -10.60 2.45
CA PRO A 52 -0.42 -9.35 2.98
C PRO A 52 0.70 -9.56 3.99
N ARG A 53 0.54 -10.54 4.90
CA ARG A 53 1.55 -10.89 5.90
C ARG A 53 2.84 -11.43 5.29
N GLN A 54 2.75 -12.22 4.21
CA GLN A 54 3.92 -12.73 3.51
C GLN A 54 4.65 -11.62 2.76
N LEU A 55 3.92 -10.74 2.07
CA LEU A 55 4.47 -9.58 1.37
C LEU A 55 5.21 -8.64 2.34
N PHE A 56 4.60 -8.32 3.48
CA PHE A 56 5.22 -7.51 4.52
C PHE A 56 6.53 -8.10 5.02
N LYS A 57 6.54 -9.41 5.36
CA LYS A 57 7.72 -10.10 5.89
C LYS A 57 8.87 -10.25 4.89
N SER A 58 8.55 -10.32 3.59
CA SER A 58 9.53 -10.58 2.53
C SER A 58 10.07 -9.32 1.86
N SER A 59 9.45 -8.16 2.12
CA SER A 59 9.89 -6.87 1.59
C SER A 59 10.98 -6.25 2.47
N ASN A 60 11.85 -5.45 1.85
CA ASN A 60 12.85 -4.63 2.54
C ASN A 60 12.36 -3.19 2.85
N MET A 61 11.10 -2.87 2.56
CA MET A 61 10.57 -1.50 2.66
C MET A 61 10.62 -0.93 4.07
N THR A 62 10.41 -1.75 5.11
CA THR A 62 10.51 -1.29 6.51
C THR A 62 11.92 -0.85 6.86
N GLN A 63 12.95 -1.58 6.42
CA GLN A 63 14.35 -1.21 6.65
C GLN A 63 14.71 0.07 5.90
N ARG A 64 14.25 0.20 4.64
CA ARG A 64 14.45 1.42 3.84
C ARG A 64 13.82 2.64 4.51
N TRP A 65 12.61 2.49 5.04
CA TRP A 65 11.92 3.56 5.78
C TRP A 65 12.67 3.95 7.05
N GLN A 66 13.11 2.97 7.85
CA GLN A 66 13.90 3.23 9.07
C GLN A 66 15.23 3.94 8.76
N ARG A 67 15.85 3.62 7.62
CA ARG A 67 17.08 4.28 7.12
C ARG A 67 16.83 5.63 6.44
N ARG A 68 15.57 6.08 6.36
CA ARG A 68 15.14 7.30 5.67
C ARG A 68 15.46 7.31 4.16
N GLU A 69 15.59 6.12 3.57
CA GLU A 69 15.75 5.95 2.11
C GLU A 69 14.41 6.12 1.36
N ILE A 70 13.29 6.04 2.08
CA ILE A 70 11.94 6.33 1.59
C ILE A 70 11.21 7.19 2.63
N SER A 71 10.31 8.04 2.14
CA SER A 71 9.47 8.92 2.95
C SER A 71 8.38 8.18 3.73
N ASN A 72 7.79 8.84 4.72
CA ASN A 72 6.60 8.35 5.42
C ASN A 72 5.45 8.09 4.45
N PHE A 73 5.26 8.97 3.45
CA PHE A 73 4.23 8.82 2.45
C PHE A 73 4.42 7.55 1.62
N GLU A 74 5.63 7.32 1.09
CA GLU A 74 5.93 6.11 0.32
C GLU A 74 5.77 4.83 1.14
N TYR A 75 6.18 4.86 2.41
CA TYR A 75 6.01 3.71 3.29
C TYR A 75 4.53 3.44 3.60
N LEU A 76 3.73 4.47 3.89
CA LEU A 76 2.28 4.32 4.08
C LEU A 76 1.59 3.85 2.80
N MET A 77 2.00 4.32 1.62
CA MET A 77 1.50 3.82 0.35
C MET A 77 1.80 2.34 0.17
N PHE A 78 3.03 1.92 0.46
CA PHE A 78 3.39 0.49 0.47
C PHE A 78 2.50 -0.33 1.39
N LEU A 79 2.29 0.12 2.64
CA LEU A 79 1.43 -0.59 3.59
C LEU A 79 -0.02 -0.70 3.10
N ASN A 80 -0.56 0.37 2.51
CA ASN A 80 -1.89 0.36 1.91
C ASN A 80 -1.98 -0.65 0.75
N THR A 81 -1.01 -0.63 -0.17
CA THR A 81 -0.98 -1.54 -1.32
C THR A 81 -0.93 -3.00 -0.90
N ILE A 82 -0.03 -3.38 0.01
CA ILE A 82 0.06 -4.79 0.44
C ILE A 82 -1.13 -5.25 1.28
N ALA A 83 -1.85 -4.32 1.91
CA ALA A 83 -3.09 -4.61 2.62
C ALA A 83 -4.29 -4.81 1.67
N GLY A 84 -4.10 -4.65 0.36
CA GLY A 84 -5.15 -4.80 -0.66
C GLY A 84 -5.95 -3.53 -0.91
N ARG A 85 -5.48 -2.37 -0.45
CA ARG A 85 -6.15 -1.09 -0.73
C ARG A 85 -5.78 -0.58 -2.12
N SER A 86 -6.77 -0.06 -2.84
CA SER A 86 -6.66 0.33 -4.25
C SER A 86 -7.43 1.63 -4.49
N TYR A 87 -6.97 2.42 -5.46
CA TYR A 87 -7.70 3.60 -5.93
C TYR A 87 -8.95 3.23 -6.75
N ASN A 88 -9.06 1.97 -7.18
CA ASN A 88 -10.16 1.49 -8.02
C ASN A 88 -11.42 1.09 -7.21
N ASP A 89 -11.31 0.89 -5.90
CA ASP A 89 -12.43 0.54 -5.03
C ASP A 89 -12.55 1.55 -3.89
N LEU A 90 -13.60 2.36 -3.93
CA LEU A 90 -13.88 3.39 -2.90
C LEU A 90 -14.06 2.79 -1.51
N ASN A 91 -14.53 1.55 -1.40
CA ASN A 91 -14.68 0.88 -0.10
C ASN A 91 -13.34 0.42 0.49
N GLN A 92 -12.30 0.31 -0.35
CA GLN A 92 -10.96 -0.13 0.03
C GLN A 92 -9.90 0.92 -0.33
N TYR A 93 -10.27 2.20 -0.30
CA TYR A 93 -9.37 3.29 -0.62
C TYR A 93 -8.16 3.35 0.35
N PRO A 94 -6.97 3.82 -0.08
CA PRO A 94 -5.84 4.04 0.81
C PRO A 94 -6.17 4.91 2.02
N VAL A 95 -5.68 4.52 3.20
CA VAL A 95 -5.91 5.23 4.47
C VAL A 95 -4.64 5.91 4.94
N PHE A 96 -4.81 7.15 5.39
CA PHE A 96 -3.75 7.97 5.99
C PHE A 96 -4.22 8.52 7.34
N PRO A 97 -3.32 8.64 8.32
CA PRO A 97 -3.66 9.24 9.60
C PRO A 97 -3.82 10.76 9.44
N TRP A 98 -4.74 11.33 10.22
CA TRP A 98 -4.75 12.77 10.47
C TRP A 98 -3.52 13.14 11.28
N VAL A 99 -2.67 14.01 10.74
CA VAL A 99 -1.40 14.39 11.39
C VAL A 99 -1.54 15.69 12.18
N LEU A 100 -2.26 16.67 11.62
CA LEU A 100 -2.46 17.98 12.24
C LEU A 100 -3.77 18.02 13.02
N THR A 101 -3.78 18.79 14.11
CA THR A 101 -4.96 19.04 14.95
C THR A 101 -5.45 20.48 14.86
N ASN A 102 -4.55 21.43 14.58
CA ASN A 102 -4.86 22.85 14.50
C ASN A 102 -5.11 23.27 13.05
N PHE A 103 -6.36 23.64 12.77
CA PHE A 103 -6.80 24.16 11.47
C PHE A 103 -7.44 25.57 11.58
N GLU A 104 -7.36 26.19 12.75
CA GLU A 104 -8.02 27.48 13.04
C GLU A 104 -7.02 28.64 13.10
N SER A 105 -5.77 28.37 13.48
CA SER A 105 -4.74 29.41 13.58
C SER A 105 -4.31 29.90 12.20
N GLU A 106 -4.07 31.21 12.08
CA GLU A 106 -3.58 31.83 10.85
C GLU A 106 -2.16 31.36 10.48
N GLU A 107 -1.34 31.06 11.50
CA GLU A 107 -0.01 30.46 11.35
C GLU A 107 0.05 29.10 12.05
N LEU A 108 0.75 28.14 11.42
CA LEU A 108 0.95 26.79 11.94
C LEU A 108 2.42 26.54 12.29
N ASP A 109 2.72 26.53 13.59
CA ASP A 109 4.04 26.19 14.10
C ASP A 109 4.23 24.66 14.17
N LEU A 110 5.10 24.12 13.31
CA LEU A 110 5.42 22.69 13.24
C LEU A 110 6.39 22.22 14.34
N THR A 111 6.86 23.11 15.21
CA THR A 111 7.69 22.76 16.37
C THR A 111 6.85 22.52 17.62
N LEU A 112 5.61 23.01 17.67
CA LEU A 112 4.70 22.81 18.79
C LEU A 112 4.07 21.41 18.77
N PRO A 113 4.34 20.56 19.77
CA PRO A 113 3.76 19.21 19.82
C PRO A 113 2.23 19.21 19.86
N GLY A 114 1.61 20.27 20.38
CA GLY A 114 0.16 20.41 20.46
C GLY A 114 -0.56 20.53 19.10
N ASN A 115 0.17 20.89 18.04
CA ASN A 115 -0.37 20.96 16.67
C ASN A 115 -0.43 19.59 15.98
N PHE A 116 0.08 18.53 16.61
CA PHE A 116 0.12 17.18 16.05
C PHE A 116 -0.81 16.23 16.80
N ARG A 117 -1.45 15.33 16.05
CA ARG A 117 -2.27 14.27 16.61
C ARG A 117 -1.37 13.24 17.30
N ASP A 118 -1.82 12.75 18.46
CA ASP A 118 -1.27 11.54 19.07
C ASP A 118 -1.54 10.32 18.19
N LEU A 119 -0.50 9.83 17.52
CA LEU A 119 -0.56 8.69 16.60
C LEU A 119 -0.62 7.33 17.33
N SER A 120 -0.45 7.29 18.66
CA SER A 120 -0.54 6.05 19.44
C SER A 120 -1.98 5.62 19.73
N LYS A 121 -2.93 6.56 19.65
CA LYS A 121 -4.34 6.33 19.94
C LYS A 121 -5.10 5.84 18.72
N VAL A 122 -5.67 4.64 18.83
CA VAL A 122 -6.70 4.13 17.92
C VAL A 122 -8.04 4.77 18.33
N PHE A 123 -8.89 5.08 17.34
CA PHE A 123 -10.18 5.74 17.53
C PHE A 123 -11.09 5.01 18.53
#